data_AF-A0A946ESV9-F1
#
_entry.id   AF-A0A946ESV9-F1
#
_cell.length_a   1.000
_cell.length_b   1.000
_cell.length_c   1.000
_cell.angle_alpha   90.00
_cell.angle_beta   90.00
_cell.angle_gamma   90.00
#
_symmetry.space_group_name_H-M   'P 1'
#
loop_
_entity.id
_entity.type
_entity.pdbx_description
1 polymer ?
#
loop_
_entity_poly.entity_id
_entity_poly.type
_entity_poly.pdbx_seq_one_letter_code
_entity_poly.pdbx_strand_id
1 'polypeptide(L)'
;MWCQFAQSPFAIDGLDQEQAQALLARLKAHATEPRFVYKHKYEVGDIALFDCLSTMHMATNTLHVPSQDHPDARLLWRLSTENLPLVIGKRAA
;
A
#
# COMPACT_ATOMS: atom_id res chain seq x y z
N MET A 1 -10.07 -13.85 -4.65
CA MET A 1 -9.38 -12.77 -5.38
C MET A 1 -9.98 -11.44 -4.93
N TRP A 2 -9.53 -10.90 -3.80
CA TRP A 2 -10.00 -9.62 -3.26
C TRP A 2 -8.79 -8.77 -2.86
N CYS A 3 -8.24 -8.08 -3.86
CA CYS A 3 -7.30 -6.99 -3.69
C CYS A 3 -7.31 -6.19 -5.00
N GLN A 4 -8.42 -5.51 -5.31
CA GLN A 4 -8.52 -4.80 -6.60
C GLN A 4 -9.25 -3.45 -6.61
N PHE A 5 -9.59 -2.82 -5.47
CA PHE A 5 -10.26 -1.49 -5.53
C PHE A 5 -9.81 -0.38 -4.57
N ALA A 6 -8.87 -0.62 -3.66
CA ALA A 6 -8.36 0.46 -2.82
C ALA A 6 -6.85 0.49 -2.92
N GLN A 7 -6.24 1.62 -3.29
CA GLN A 7 -5.00 2.14 -2.67
C GLN A 7 -4.77 3.63 -3.04
N SER A 8 -5.83 4.40 -3.27
CA SER A 8 -5.78 5.85 -3.09
C SER A 8 -7.19 6.42 -3.02
N PRO A 9 -7.56 7.14 -1.95
CA PRO A 9 -8.83 7.86 -1.95
C PRO A 9 -8.85 8.90 -3.10
N PHE A 10 -10.04 9.11 -3.66
CA PHE A 10 -10.29 10.05 -4.76
C PHE A 10 -11.40 11.08 -4.45
N ALA A 11 -12.19 10.85 -3.39
CA ALA A 11 -13.25 11.72 -2.90
C ALA A 11 -13.35 11.60 -1.37
N ILE A 12 -14.04 12.57 -0.74
CA ILE A 12 -14.33 12.60 0.70
C ILE A 12 -15.79 13.00 0.87
N ASP A 13 -16.56 12.21 1.62
CA ASP A 13 -17.96 12.51 1.89
C ASP A 13 -18.10 13.86 2.62
N GLY A 14 -19.00 14.70 2.12
CA GLY A 14 -19.25 16.04 2.67
C GLY A 14 -18.33 17.14 2.16
N LEU A 15 -17.38 16.85 1.27
CA LEU A 15 -16.57 17.85 0.56
C LEU A 15 -16.89 17.84 -0.93
N ASP A 16 -16.78 19.00 -1.57
CA ASP A 16 -16.76 19.04 -3.03
C ASP A 16 -15.46 18.43 -3.60
N GLN A 17 -15.44 18.20 -4.90
CA GLN A 17 -14.35 17.47 -5.56
C GLN A 17 -13.00 18.21 -5.46
N GLU A 18 -12.99 19.53 -5.57
CA GLU A 18 -11.76 20.33 -5.53
C GLU A 18 -11.18 20.34 -4.11
N GLN A 19 -12.04 20.56 -3.11
CA GLN A 19 -11.68 20.50 -1.70
C GLN A 19 -11.16 19.12 -1.30
N ALA A 20 -11.86 18.05 -1.71
CA ALA A 20 -11.44 16.68 -1.44
C ALA A 20 -10.07 16.38 -2.07
N GLN A 21 -9.86 16.73 -3.34
CA GLN A 21 -8.58 16.52 -4.01
C GLN A 21 -7.43 17.29 -3.35
N ALA A 22 -7.65 18.56 -2.99
CA ALA A 22 -6.65 19.36 -2.31
C ALA A 22 -6.26 18.75 -0.95
N LEU A 23 -7.24 18.30 -0.16
CA LEU A 23 -6.98 17.66 1.13
C LEU A 23 -6.25 16.33 0.97
N LEU A 24 -6.72 15.48 0.05
CA LEU A 24 -6.09 14.18 -0.22
C LEU A 24 -4.66 14.33 -0.73
N ALA A 25 -4.38 15.33 -1.58
CA ALA A 25 -3.02 15.61 -2.05
C ALA A 25 -2.10 15.99 -0.88
N ARG A 26 -2.55 16.87 0.02
CA ARG A 26 -1.79 17.26 1.21
C ARG A 26 -1.51 16.08 2.14
N LEU A 27 -2.52 15.24 2.41
CA LEU A 27 -2.38 14.06 3.26
C LEU A 27 -1.42 13.03 2.65
N LYS A 28 -1.54 12.78 1.34
CA LYS A 28 -0.63 11.89 0.61
C LYS A 28 0.80 12.40 0.68
N ALA A 29 1.01 13.68 0.38
CA ALA A 29 2.34 14.30 0.43
C ALA A 29 3.00 14.13 1.80
N HIS A 30 2.26 14.38 2.88
CA HIS A 30 2.74 14.19 4.24
C HIS A 30 3.05 12.73 4.56
N ALA A 31 2.11 11.82 4.29
CA ALA A 31 2.25 10.39 4.61
C ALA A 31 3.38 9.71 3.80
N THR A 32 3.79 10.28 2.66
CA THR A 32 4.87 9.77 1.81
C THR A 32 6.19 10.55 1.96
N GLU A 33 6.33 11.41 2.98
CA GLU A 33 7.62 12.05 3.27
C GLU A 33 8.71 10.99 3.54
N PRO A 34 9.98 11.21 3.15
CA PRO A 34 11.05 10.20 3.28
C PRO A 34 11.21 9.61 4.69
N ARG A 35 10.89 10.37 5.75
CA ARG A 35 10.95 9.89 7.15
C ARG A 35 9.90 8.83 7.51
N PHE A 36 8.83 8.70 6.72
CA PHE A 36 7.78 7.71 6.91
C PHE A 36 7.87 6.54 5.92
N VAL A 37 8.86 6.57 5.01
CA VAL A 37 8.98 5.59 3.92
C VAL A 37 10.10 4.61 4.21
N TYR A 38 9.72 3.33 4.32
CA TYR A 38 10.65 2.22 4.24
C TYR A 38 10.75 1.70 2.79
N LYS A 39 11.96 1.56 2.26
CA LYS A 39 12.22 0.98 0.93
C LYS A 39 12.90 -0.37 1.10
N HIS A 40 12.19 -1.43 0.76
CA HIS A 40 12.73 -2.79 0.82
C HIS A 40 13.45 -3.15 -0.49
N LYS A 41 14.70 -3.57 -0.38
CA LYS A 41 15.46 -4.19 -1.47
C LYS A 41 15.38 -5.70 -1.28
N TYR A 42 14.56 -6.35 -2.08
CA TYR A 42 14.35 -7.80 -2.00
C TYR A 42 15.62 -8.57 -2.35
N GLU A 43 15.89 -9.61 -1.57
CA GLU A 43 16.85 -10.67 -1.84
C GLU A 43 16.15 -12.04 -1.85
N VAL A 44 16.81 -13.05 -2.43
CA VAL A 44 16.24 -14.40 -2.51
C VAL A 44 16.08 -14.96 -1.10
N GLY A 45 14.84 -15.32 -0.76
CA GLY A 45 14.48 -15.87 0.56
C GLY A 45 13.82 -14.87 1.50
N ASP A 46 13.74 -13.59 1.12
CA ASP A 46 13.08 -12.57 1.94
C ASP A 46 11.59 -12.85 2.11
N ILE A 47 11.10 -12.58 3.33
CA ILE A 47 9.67 -12.54 3.65
C ILE A 47 9.35 -11.14 4.17
N ALA A 48 8.61 -10.36 3.39
CA ALA A 48 8.10 -9.07 3.80
C ALA A 48 6.71 -9.23 4.42
N LEU A 49 6.55 -8.79 5.67
CA LEU A 49 5.27 -8.71 6.36
C LEU A 49 4.98 -7.25 6.67
N PHE A 50 3.76 -6.82 6.40
CA PHE A 50 3.28 -5.47 6.72
C PHE A 50 1.83 -5.51 7.17
N ASP A 51 1.48 -4.66 8.13
CA ASP A 51 0.11 -4.48 8.58
C ASP A 51 -0.65 -3.56 7.61
N CYS A 52 -1.58 -4.14 6.86
CA CYS A 52 -2.39 -3.42 5.89
C CYS A 52 -3.36 -2.39 6.52
N LEU A 53 -3.59 -2.43 7.84
CA LEU A 53 -4.46 -1.46 8.53
C LEU A 53 -3.73 -0.17 8.88
N SER A 54 -2.41 -0.25 9.08
CA SER A 54 -1.60 0.89 9.54
C SER A 54 -0.60 1.39 8.50
N THR A 55 -0.48 0.73 7.34
CA THR A 55 0.52 1.07 6.33
C THR A 55 -0.08 1.18 4.93
N MET A 56 0.53 2.04 4.11
CA MET A 56 0.36 2.04 2.66
C MET A 56 1.61 1.41 2.04
N HIS A 57 1.44 0.72 0.91
CA HIS A 57 2.57 0.12 0.19
C HIS A 57 2.40 0.29 -1.32
N MET A 58 3.53 0.42 -2.01
CA MET A 58 3.58 0.57 -3.45
C MET A 58 4.86 -0.06 -3.98
N ALA A 59 4.76 -0.68 -5.15
CA ALA A 59 5.91 -1.09 -5.92
C ALA A 59 6.59 0.15 -6.53
N THR A 60 7.92 0.26 -6.50
CA THR A 60 8.62 1.38 -7.14
C THR A 60 8.29 1.46 -8.65
N ASN A 61 8.20 2.67 -9.22
CA ASN A 61 7.84 2.84 -10.63
C ASN A 61 8.89 2.32 -11.62
N THR A 62 10.07 1.91 -11.13
CA THR A 62 11.17 1.35 -11.93
C THR A 62 11.07 -0.17 -12.12
N LEU A 63 9.96 -0.78 -11.70
CA LEU A 63 9.83 -2.24 -11.66
C LEU A 63 9.33 -2.87 -12.96
N HIS A 64 9.12 -2.07 -14.01
CA HIS A 64 8.88 -2.61 -15.34
C HIS A 64 10.20 -3.16 -15.90
N VAL A 65 10.41 -4.46 -15.75
CA VAL A 65 11.51 -5.18 -16.37
C VAL A 65 11.08 -5.66 -17.77
N PRO A 66 11.94 -5.51 -18.80
CA PRO A 66 11.57 -5.80 -20.19
C PRO A 66 11.48 -7.30 -20.50
N SER A 67 12.07 -8.16 -19.67
CA SER A 67 12.05 -9.61 -19.81
C SER A 67 12.22 -10.33 -18.47
N GLN A 68 11.89 -11.61 -18.44
CA GLN A 68 12.05 -12.47 -17.25
C GLN A 68 13.51 -12.74 -16.90
N ASP A 69 14.43 -12.65 -17.87
CA ASP A 69 15.87 -12.86 -17.66
C ASP A 69 16.60 -11.60 -17.16
N HIS A 70 15.88 -10.49 -16.96
CA HIS A 70 16.46 -9.25 -16.47
C HIS A 70 16.98 -9.43 -15.02
N PRO A 71 18.14 -8.87 -14.64
CA PRO A 71 18.71 -9.05 -13.30
C PRO A 71 17.79 -8.58 -12.15
N ASP A 72 16.90 -7.61 -12.41
CA ASP A 72 15.90 -7.13 -11.44
C ASP A 72 14.54 -7.85 -11.51
N ALA A 73 14.39 -8.85 -12.39
CA ALA A 73 13.19 -9.67 -12.46
C ALA A 73 13.05 -10.51 -11.18
N ARG A 74 11.84 -10.56 -10.62
CA ARG A 74 11.58 -11.27 -9.37
C ARG A 74 10.20 -11.89 -9.35
N LEU A 75 10.12 -13.06 -8.71
CA LEU A 75 8.89 -13.76 -8.42
C LEU A 75 8.50 -13.49 -6.95
N LEU A 76 7.34 -12.89 -6.74
CA LEU A 76 6.81 -12.61 -5.41
C LEU A 76 5.52 -13.39 -5.20
N TRP A 77 5.50 -14.25 -4.17
CA TRP A 77 4.29 -14.90 -3.70
C TRP A 77 3.66 -14.04 -2.61
N ARG A 78 2.35 -13.80 -2.70
CA ARG A 78 1.62 -13.02 -1.71
C ARG A 78 0.55 -13.85 -1.03
N LEU A 79 0.60 -13.88 0.29
CA LEU A 79 -0.48 -14.36 1.14
C LEU A 79 -1.16 -13.16 1.79
N SER A 80 -2.47 -13.24 1.95
CA SER A 80 -3.25 -12.20 2.60
C SER A 80 -4.13 -12.86 3.65
N THR A 81 -4.13 -12.29 4.84
CA THR A 81 -5.04 -12.70 5.91
C THR A 81 -6.40 -12.06 5.69
N GLU A 82 -7.46 -12.79 5.98
CA GLU A 82 -8.83 -12.28 5.94
C GLU A 82 -9.31 -11.91 7.33
N ASN A 83 -10.35 -11.09 7.40
CA ASN A 83 -11.01 -10.63 8.63
C ASN A 83 -10.20 -9.61 9.46
N LEU A 84 -10.90 -8.94 10.38
CA LEU A 84 -10.26 -8.04 11.33
C LEU A 84 -9.61 -8.82 12.47
N PRO A 85 -8.47 -8.35 13.00
CA PRO A 85 -7.88 -8.96 14.19
C PRO A 85 -8.84 -8.82 15.37
N LEU A 86 -8.87 -9.83 16.25
CA LEU A 86 -9.79 -9.90 17.40
C LEU A 86 -9.70 -8.67 18.32
N VAL A 87 -8.54 -8.02 18.38
CA VAL A 87 -8.31 -6.80 19.16
C VAL A 87 -9.10 -5.60 18.64
N ILE A 88 -9.38 -5.55 17.34
CA ILE A 88 -10.22 -4.52 16.71
C ILE A 88 -11.68 -4.96 16.69
N GLY A 89 -11.95 -6.22 16.35
CA GLY A 89 -13.30 -6.77 16.22
C GLY A 89 -14.14 -6.74 17.52
N LYS A 90 -13.52 -6.73 18.69
CA LYS A 90 -14.22 -6.66 20.00
C LYS A 90 -14.68 -5.27 20.42
N ARG A 91 -14.25 -4.19 19.73
CA ARG A 91 -14.67 -2.81 20.04
C ARG A 91 -15.94 -2.36 19.32
N ALA A 92 -16.53 -3.23 18.49
CA ALA A 92 -17.75 -2.96 17.73
C ALA A 92 -19.02 -3.53 18.39
N ALA A 93 -19.04 -3.62 19.73
CA ALA A 93 -20.20 -4.00 20.53
C ALA A 93 -20.56 -2.86 21.50
#